data_AF-A0A8I1GDI5-F1
#
_entry.id   AF-A0A8I1GDI5-F1
#
_cell.length_a   1.000
_cell.length_b   1.000
_cell.length_c   1.000
_cell.angle_alpha   90.00
_cell.angle_beta   90.00
_cell.angle_gamma   90.00
#
_symmetry.space_group_name_H-M   'P 1'
#
loop_
_entity.id
_entity.type
_entity.pdbx_description
1 polymer ?
#
loop_
_entity_poly.entity_id
_entity_poly.type
_entity_poly.pdbx_seq_one_letter_code
_entity_poly.pdbx_strand_id
1 'polypeptide(L)' 'MRNNTPSGVVLAEYFSEDEYARKSAVKLARLLSFAMADFEELGMADWNERIEECIRALMLRYQLSPEELFRERREPLQ' A
#
# COMPACT_ATOMS: atom_id res chain seq x y z
N MET A 1 39.05 25.13 18.74
CA MET A 1 37.94 25.10 17.76
C MET A 1 37.08 23.89 18.06
N ARG A 2 35.77 24.09 18.32
CA ARG A 2 34.80 23.01 18.54
C ARG A 2 34.43 22.41 17.18
N ASN A 3 34.62 21.10 17.01
CA ASN A 3 34.14 20.37 15.84
C ASN A 3 32.63 20.18 15.97
N ASN A 4 31.87 21.15 15.48
CA ASN A 4 30.42 21.02 15.30
C ASN A 4 30.16 20.44 13.91
N THR A 5 30.41 19.14 13.72
CA THR A 5 29.89 18.45 12.55
C THR A 5 28.38 18.32 12.76
N PRO A 6 27.51 18.86 11.88
CA PRO A 6 26.07 18.68 12.02
C PRO A 6 25.77 17.19 11.86
N SER A 7 25.34 16.53 12.94
CA SER A 7 24.74 15.20 12.90
C SER A 7 23.34 15.31 12.27
N GLY A 8 23.29 15.69 11.00
CA GLY A 8 22.07 16.02 10.27
C GLY A 8 21.65 14.97 9.26
N VAL A 9 22.28 13.79 9.26
CA VAL A 9 21.83 12.68 8.43
C VAL A 9 20.98 11.78 9.32
N VAL A 10 19.71 12.15 9.47
CA VAL A 10 18.68 11.16 9.75
C VAL A 10 18.70 10.24 8.54
N LEU A 11 19.39 9.10 8.68
CA LEU A 11 19.25 7.99 7.74
C LEU A 11 17.77 7.66 7.76
N ALA A 12 17.06 7.99 6.67
CA ALA A 12 15.70 7.51 6.45
C ALA A 12 15.70 6.03 6.80
N GLU A 13 14.86 5.62 7.76
CA GLU A 13 14.75 4.22 8.15
C GLU A 13 14.38 3.43 6.90
N TYR A 14 15.38 2.80 6.28
CA TYR A 14 15.18 1.95 5.14
C TYR A 14 14.38 0.75 5.65
N PHE A 15 13.11 0.69 5.26
CA PHE A 15 12.29 -0.49 5.49
C PHE A 15 13.03 -1.72 4.98
N SER A 16 12.89 -2.85 5.68
CA SER A 16 13.33 -4.12 5.11
C SER A 16 12.62 -4.34 3.78
N GLU A 17 13.25 -5.07 2.85
CA GLU A 17 12.63 -5.39 1.55
C GLU A 17 11.24 -6.02 1.72
N ASP A 18 11.06 -6.84 2.75
CA ASP A 18 9.79 -7.46 3.12
C ASP A 18 8.74 -6.43 3.58
N GLU A 19 9.13 -5.45 4.40
CA GLU A 19 8.22 -4.41 4.87
C GLU A 19 7.83 -3.45 3.73
N TYR A 20 8.77 -3.11 2.85
CA TYR A 20 8.49 -2.33 1.65
C TYR A 20 7.53 -3.08 0.71
N ALA A 21 7.77 -4.37 0.47
CA ALA A 21 6.92 -5.19 -0.37
C ALA A 21 5.50 -5.31 0.22
N ARG A 22 5.37 -5.51 1.54
CA ARG A 22 4.06 -5.56 2.22
C ARG A 22 3.30 -4.24 2.08
N LYS A 23 3.95 -3.10 2.31
CA LYS A 23 3.33 -1.77 2.12
C LYS A 23 2.90 -1.53 0.68
N SER A 24 3.72 -1.97 -0.28
CA SER A 24 3.41 -1.85 -1.71
C SER A 24 2.20 -2.71 -2.10
N ALA A 25 2.09 -3.93 -1.54
CA ALA A 25 0.93 -4.79 -1.74
C ALA A 25 -0.37 -4.16 -1.22
N VAL A 26 -0.34 -3.51 -0.04
CA VAL A 26 -1.49 -2.75 0.48
C VAL A 26 -1.89 -1.62 -0.46
N LYS A 27 -0.93 -0.83 -0.95
CA LYS A 27 -1.20 0.27 -1.89
C LYS A 27 -1.80 -0.23 -3.20
N LEU A 28 -1.26 -1.32 -3.75
CA LEU A 28 -1.76 -1.92 -4.99
C LEU A 28 -3.19 -2.44 -4.82
N ALA A 29 -3.47 -3.18 -3.74
CA ALA A 29 -4.81 -3.69 -3.46
C ALA A 29 -5.85 -2.56 -3.31
N ARG A 30 -5.46 -1.42 -2.72
CA ARG A 30 -6.32 -0.22 -2.66
C ARG A 30 -6.59 0.38 -4.04
N LEU A 31 -5.56 0.58 -4.86
CA LEU A 31 -5.73 1.11 -6.22
C LEU A 31 -6.63 0.21 -7.05
N LEU A 32 -6.45 -1.10 -6.95
CA LEU A 32 -7.31 -2.10 -7.57
C LEU A 32 -8.77 -1.97 -7.11
N SER A 33 -9.01 -1.80 -5.81
CA SER A 33 -10.37 -1.62 -5.29
C SER A 33 -11.06 -0.35 -5.81
N PHE A 34 -10.30 0.74 -6.05
CA PHE A 34 -10.86 1.95 -6.67
C PHE A 34 -11.17 1.74 -8.15
N ALA A 35 -10.29 1.06 -8.89
CA ALA A 35 -10.51 0.76 -10.31
C ALA A 35 -11.77 -0.12 -10.55
N MET A 36 -12.17 -0.94 -9.58
CA MET A 36 -13.40 -1.73 -9.69
C MET A 36 -14.66 -0.86 -9.82
N ALA A 37 -14.69 0.31 -9.15
CA ALA A 37 -15.81 1.24 -9.28
C ALA A 37 -15.88 1.81 -10.70
N ASP A 38 -14.74 2.22 -11.26
CA ASP A 38 -14.67 2.72 -12.64
C ASP A 38 -15.08 1.63 -13.65
N PHE A 39 -14.70 0.38 -13.42
CA PHE A 39 -15.01 -0.74 -14.32
C PHE A 39 -16.47 -1.17 -14.25
N GLU A 40 -17.10 -1.04 -13.09
CA GLU A 40 -18.54 -1.28 -12.95
C GLU A 40 -19.36 -0.27 -13.76
N GLU A 41 -18.97 1.02 -13.74
CA GLU A 41 -19.60 2.06 -14.56
C GLU A 41 -19.44 1.82 -16.07
N LEU A 42 -18.34 1.18 -16.47
CA LEU A 42 -18.07 0.82 -17.87
C LEU A 42 -18.72 -0.51 -18.30
N GLY A 43 -19.46 -1.19 -17.42
CA GLY A 43 -20.07 -2.49 -17.71
C GLY A 43 -19.06 -3.64 -17.84
N MET A 44 -17.88 -3.50 -17.24
CA MET A 44 -16.77 -4.45 -17.31
C MET A 44 -16.76 -5.41 -16.11
N ALA A 45 -17.90 -6.03 -15.79
CA ALA A 45 -18.06 -6.88 -14.60
C ALA A 45 -17.04 -8.05 -14.54
N ASP A 46 -16.70 -8.66 -15.67
CA ASP A 46 -15.70 -9.74 -15.74
C ASP A 46 -14.31 -9.30 -15.25
N TRP A 47 -13.99 -8.01 -15.37
CA TRP A 47 -12.73 -7.46 -14.86
C TRP A 47 -12.76 -7.28 -13.35
N ASN A 48 -13.92 -7.00 -12.76
CA ASN A 48 -14.05 -6.90 -11.30
C ASN A 48 -13.75 -8.23 -10.62
N GLU A 49 -14.22 -9.36 -11.17
CA GLU A 49 -13.88 -10.70 -10.65
C GLU A 49 -12.36 -10.95 -10.67
N ARG A 50 -11.69 -10.57 -11.76
CA ARG A 50 -10.22 -10.69 -11.88
C ARG A 50 -9.47 -9.79 -10.91
N ILE A 51 -9.99 -8.60 -10.66
CA ILE A 51 -9.40 -7.69 -9.68
C ILE A 51 -9.55 -8.27 -8.26
N GLU A 52 -10.71 -8.82 -7.91
CA GLU A 52 -10.90 -9.48 -6.62
C GLU A 52 -9.94 -10.66 -6.41
N GLU A 53 -9.74 -11.49 -7.44
CA GLU A 53 -8.75 -12.58 -7.41
C GLU A 53 -7.34 -12.04 -7.13
N CYS A 54 -6.95 -10.95 -7.81
CA CYS A 54 -5.67 -10.29 -7.58
C CYS A 54 -5.52 -9.77 -6.13
N ILE A 55 -6.55 -9.11 -5.60
CA ILE A 55 -6.57 -8.60 -4.23
C ILE A 55 -6.45 -9.76 -3.24
N ARG A 56 -7.23 -10.83 -3.41
CA ARG A 56 -7.14 -12.04 -2.57
C ARG A 56 -5.74 -12.67 -2.59
N ALA A 57 -5.11 -12.76 -3.76
CA ALA A 57 -3.76 -13.30 -3.90
C ALA A 57 -2.71 -12.44 -3.16
N LEU A 58 -2.81 -11.11 -3.26
CA LEU A 58 -1.94 -10.18 -2.52
C LEU A 58 -2.14 -10.32 -1.01
N MET A 59 -3.40 -10.38 -0.55
CA MET A 59 -3.71 -10.54 0.87
C MET A 59 -3.14 -11.85 1.43
N LEU A 60 -3.28 -12.96 0.70
CA LEU A 60 -2.74 -14.25 1.11
C LEU A 60 -1.21 -14.24 1.15
N ARG A 61 -0.56 -13.77 0.08
CA ARG A 61 0.91 -13.77 -0.04
C ARG A 61 1.57 -12.92 1.03
N TYR A 62 0.99 -11.76 1.32
CA TYR A 62 1.55 -10.81 2.25
C TYR A 62 0.91 -10.86 3.63
N GLN A 63 0.01 -11.81 3.92
CA GLN A 63 -0.72 -11.92 5.20
C GLN A 63 -1.39 -10.60 5.62
N LEU A 64 -2.13 -9.99 4.69
CA LEU A 64 -2.86 -8.73 4.92
C LEU A 64 -4.27 -9.02 5.43
N SER A 65 -4.76 -8.21 6.36
CA SER A 65 -6.15 -8.21 6.77
C SER A 65 -6.99 -7.23 5.93
N PRO A 66 -8.30 -7.44 5.78
CA PRO A 66 -9.20 -6.48 5.14
C PRO A 66 -9.08 -5.07 5.77
N GLU A 67 -8.95 -5.00 7.10
CA GLU A 67 -8.85 -3.73 7.83
C GLU A 67 -7.60 -2.94 7.45
N GLU A 68 -6.50 -3.61 7.11
CA GLU A 68 -5.28 -2.94 6.62
C GLU A 68 -5.50 -2.29 5.25
N LEU A 69 -6.35 -2.86 4.41
CA LEU A 69 -6.69 -2.31 3.10
C LEU A 69 -7.57 -1.06 3.23
N PHE A 70 -8.48 -1.01 4.20
CA PHE A 70 -9.46 0.09 4.30
C PHE A 70 -9.24 1.04 5.49
N ARG A 71 -8.19 0.84 6.30
CA ARG A 71 -7.79 1.83 7.30
C ARG A 71 -7.45 3.16 6.64
N GLU A 72 -8.25 4.18 6.92
CA GLU A 72 -7.88 5.59 6.78
C GLU A 72 -6.66 5.83 7.68
N ARG A 73 -5.44 5.68 7.14
CA ARG A 73 -4.31 6.38 7.73
C ARG A 73 -4.52 7.86 7.42
N ARG A 74 -5.28 8.54 8.27
CA ARG A 74 -5.10 9.98 8.46
C ARG A 74 -3.74 10.13 9.11
N GLU A 75 -2.68 10.03 8.32
CA GLU A 75 -1.41 10.58 8.77
C GLU A 75 -1.64 12.10 8.84
N PRO A 76 -1.60 12.72 10.04
CA PRO A 76 -1.61 14.16 10.11
C PRO A 76 -0.39 14.64 9.32
N LEU A 77 -0.61 15.51 8.34
CA LEU A 77 0.46 16.28 7.74
C LEU A 77 1.09 17.10 8.88
N GLN A 78 2.23 16.64 9.38
CA GLN A 78 3.07 17.37 10.32
C GLN A 78 3.75 18.53 9.60
#